data_AF-A0A9P8AA45-F1
#
_entry.id   AF-A0A9P8AA45-F1
#
_cell.length_a   1.000
_cell.length_b   1.000
_cell.length_c   1.000
_cell.angle_alpha   90.00
_cell.angle_beta   90.00
_cell.angle_gamma   90.00
#
_symmetry.space_group_name_H-M   'P 1'
#
loop_
_entity.id
_entity.type
_entity.pdbx_description
1 polymer ?
#
loop_
_entity_poly.entity_id
_entity_poly.type
_entity_poly.pdbx_seq_one_letter_code
_entity_poly.pdbx_strand_id
1 'polypeptide(L)'
;MPLAGHSEILPLHGKPEGSFAQWAANGRAYARNIARRISLSRGLVAVVVILVFYVLTSVSRTQKSPGRSLVDPDLHSKIPLKDKKARADHERMMLEWDARSNYRTDLSEVGPGRISSFPASLFLPSSSSSNSAAEPGAATAGSSKYIPVTAVILSWKRKEGAKAVVAHLRKYPFIQEILIWNNNPETELLASEFADRGHRHNTANITADHTPSVTVFNSVANLHDFSKYTTCTLAKYDHCYIQDDDWINLAMDSMYALVVDQPDSLVTSTIPAMHAQQRSWMFQNPQIGLHTGFSWLGAGSFMPKSAVFKFLLQLGGSNLWKERVQLSDLFFSIWRNQYPIVLSHALAPLDQSSSWSGRIDQWSVVYEHMTDALVRITTVLSGLGIVQGSPHRIGAKVDFVAEDEKPLFKNRYSRSSCANDKCLFQTSTDMFPSPEAVKWPYEAHSKDIPGHEARFKALDYPSPEFVAMHTYHYAVDQDLSTCWRSFKAMEKGSFFGLQFVLPLLDMGGNAKSIEVWSTVASTLQALQSNVVIKASVDGTAWMSCSGEIERTQGSVRFTDLSCTAAGRGVGIQSDTRGIQHLRFEMKDSTSSSIEICGVRVGEMLL
;
A
#
# COMPACT_ATOMS: atom_id res chain seq x y z
N MET A 1 19.10 14.80 -41.04
CA MET A 1 19.35 13.38 -41.38
C MET A 1 18.35 12.54 -40.59
N PRO A 2 17.38 11.86 -41.20
CA PRO A 2 16.49 10.99 -40.45
C PRO A 2 17.13 9.61 -40.34
N LEU A 3 17.39 9.17 -39.12
CA LEU A 3 17.74 7.79 -38.81
C LEU A 3 16.45 6.97 -38.83
N ALA A 4 16.38 6.05 -39.78
CA ALA A 4 15.36 5.03 -39.89
C ALA A 4 15.43 4.10 -38.67
N GLY A 5 14.44 4.20 -37.78
CA GLY A 5 14.17 3.19 -36.77
C GLY A 5 13.19 2.18 -37.33
N HIS A 6 13.64 0.94 -37.52
CA HIS A 6 12.79 -0.18 -37.90
C HIS A 6 11.64 -0.34 -36.89
N SER A 7 10.40 -0.14 -37.36
CA SER A 7 9.19 -0.53 -36.64
C SER A 7 8.96 -2.02 -36.82
N GLU A 8 9.37 -2.84 -35.86
CA GLU A 8 8.78 -4.17 -35.72
C GLU A 8 7.49 -4.04 -34.89
N ILE A 9 6.38 -4.01 -35.61
CA ILE A 9 5.04 -4.25 -35.08
C ILE A 9 5.00 -5.74 -34.69
N LEU A 10 5.14 -6.05 -33.40
CA LEU A 10 4.79 -7.37 -32.90
C LEU A 10 3.25 -7.45 -32.84
N PRO A 11 2.59 -8.33 -33.60
CA PRO A 11 1.16 -8.48 -33.52
C PRO A 11 0.77 -9.04 -32.15
N LEU A 12 -0.16 -8.38 -31.45
CA LEU A 12 -0.87 -8.89 -30.26
C LEU A 12 -1.78 -10.09 -30.55
N HIS A 13 -1.57 -10.76 -31.69
CA HIS A 13 -2.12 -12.06 -32.04
C HIS A 13 -0.98 -13.03 -32.38
N GLY A 14 -0.08 -13.24 -31.43
CA GLY A 14 0.82 -14.38 -31.47
C GLY A 14 0.03 -15.66 -31.19
N LYS A 15 0.08 -16.62 -32.11
CA LYS A 15 -0.18 -18.03 -31.76
C LYS A 15 0.73 -18.39 -30.58
N PRO A 16 0.31 -19.25 -29.63
CA PRO A 16 1.17 -19.67 -28.54
C PRO A 16 2.23 -20.62 -29.11
N GLU A 17 3.33 -20.10 -29.63
CA GLU A 17 4.54 -20.88 -29.85
C GLU A 17 5.30 -20.98 -28.52
N GLY A 18 4.76 -21.81 -27.63
CA GLY A 18 5.49 -22.39 -26.52
C GLY A 18 5.28 -23.89 -26.56
N SER A 19 6.28 -24.63 -27.03
CA SER A 19 6.21 -26.09 -27.05
C SER A 19 6.02 -26.63 -25.63
N PHE A 20 5.39 -27.80 -25.47
CA PHE A 20 5.29 -28.51 -24.18
C PHE A 20 6.66 -28.61 -23.46
N ALA A 21 7.77 -28.66 -24.22
CA ALA A 21 9.12 -28.66 -23.68
C ALA A 21 9.49 -27.37 -22.92
N GLN A 22 9.03 -26.21 -23.40
CA GLN A 22 9.24 -24.91 -22.75
C GLN A 22 8.42 -24.81 -21.45
N TRP A 23 7.19 -25.31 -21.44
CA TRP A 23 6.35 -25.39 -20.24
C TRP A 23 6.93 -26.33 -19.18
N ALA A 24 7.40 -27.50 -19.61
CA ALA A 24 8.12 -28.42 -18.74
C ALA A 24 9.44 -27.80 -18.24
N ALA A 25 10.12 -26.98 -19.04
CA ALA A 25 11.31 -26.26 -18.61
C ALA A 25 11.01 -25.21 -17.53
N ASN A 26 9.94 -24.42 -17.68
CA ASN A 26 9.51 -23.42 -16.69
C ASN A 26 9.08 -24.08 -15.38
N GLY A 27 8.25 -25.14 -15.46
CA GLY A 27 7.84 -25.94 -14.31
C GLY A 27 9.02 -26.61 -13.61
N ARG A 28 10.00 -27.13 -14.36
CA ARG A 28 11.24 -27.72 -13.80
C ARG A 28 12.19 -26.68 -13.21
N ALA A 29 12.27 -25.47 -13.76
CA ALA A 29 13.07 -24.38 -13.19
C ALA A 29 12.46 -23.91 -11.87
N TYR A 30 11.13 -23.74 -11.84
CA TYR A 30 10.38 -23.40 -10.63
C TYR A 30 10.49 -24.51 -9.56
N ALA A 31 10.29 -25.78 -9.94
CA ALA A 31 10.45 -26.91 -9.04
C ALA A 31 11.89 -27.08 -8.52
N ARG A 32 12.91 -26.84 -9.36
CA ARG A 32 14.33 -26.85 -8.91
C ARG A 32 14.62 -25.73 -7.91
N ASN A 33 14.07 -24.54 -8.13
CA ASN A 33 14.23 -23.41 -7.20
C ASN A 33 13.53 -23.67 -5.86
N ILE A 34 12.36 -24.30 -5.89
CA ILE A 34 11.62 -24.74 -4.70
C ILE A 34 12.38 -25.85 -3.95
N ALA A 35 12.90 -26.86 -4.67
CA ALA A 35 13.62 -27.99 -4.08
C ALA A 35 14.89 -27.56 -3.32
N ARG A 36 15.50 -26.42 -3.69
CA ARG A 36 16.67 -25.86 -2.97
C ARG A 36 16.34 -25.22 -1.61
N ARG A 37 15.06 -24.99 -1.28
CA ARG A 37 14.64 -24.26 -0.06
C ARG A 37 13.73 -25.06 0.90
N ILE A 38 13.37 -26.30 0.56
CA ILE A 38 12.41 -27.09 1.35
C ILE A 38 13.12 -28.13 2.22
N SER A 39 12.97 -28.00 3.55
CA SER A 39 13.12 -29.12 4.50
C SER A 39 11.97 -30.11 4.30
N LEU A 40 12.20 -31.41 4.54
CA LEU A 40 11.25 -32.52 4.27
C LEU A 40 9.80 -32.28 4.75
N SER A 41 9.58 -31.45 5.78
CA SER A 41 8.24 -31.12 6.29
C SER A 41 7.43 -30.13 5.44
N ARG A 42 8.05 -29.41 4.48
CA ARG A 42 7.38 -28.43 3.59
C ARG A 42 7.14 -28.96 2.17
N GLY A 43 7.49 -30.22 1.88
CA GLY A 43 7.34 -30.84 0.56
C GLY A 43 5.89 -30.93 0.07
N LEU A 44 4.92 -30.96 0.97
CA LEU A 44 3.50 -31.06 0.62
C LEU A 44 3.01 -29.82 -0.16
N VAL A 45 3.50 -28.62 0.17
CA VAL A 45 3.11 -27.36 -0.51
C VAL A 45 3.66 -27.31 -1.93
N ALA A 46 4.90 -27.77 -2.14
CA ALA A 46 5.48 -27.88 -3.48
C ALA A 46 4.70 -28.88 -4.34
N VAL A 47 4.29 -30.01 -3.77
CA VAL A 47 3.47 -31.02 -4.44
C VAL A 47 2.10 -30.46 -4.79
N VAL A 48 1.46 -29.71 -3.89
CA VAL A 48 0.17 -29.04 -4.16
C VAL A 48 0.30 -28.00 -5.27
N VAL A 49 1.34 -27.15 -5.27
CA VAL A 49 1.54 -26.16 -6.34
C VAL A 49 1.83 -26.83 -7.68
N ILE A 50 2.66 -27.88 -7.70
CA ILE A 50 2.93 -28.67 -8.91
C ILE A 50 1.65 -29.38 -9.41
N LEU A 51 0.83 -29.93 -8.50
CA LEU A 51 -0.43 -30.57 -8.83
C LEU A 51 -1.47 -29.57 -9.36
N VAL A 52 -1.59 -28.39 -8.75
CA VAL A 52 -2.45 -27.31 -9.26
C VAL A 52 -2.00 -26.92 -10.67
N PHE A 53 -0.69 -26.76 -10.90
CA PHE A 53 -0.15 -26.46 -12.22
C PHE A 53 -0.41 -27.60 -13.23
N TYR A 54 -0.31 -28.86 -12.80
CA TYR A 54 -0.56 -30.03 -13.63
C TYR A 54 -2.05 -30.20 -13.98
N VAL A 55 -2.95 -29.94 -13.04
CA VAL A 55 -4.42 -29.98 -13.26
C VAL A 55 -4.85 -28.85 -14.20
N LEU A 56 -4.36 -27.63 -13.99
CA LEU A 56 -4.67 -26.49 -14.87
C LEU A 56 -4.21 -26.72 -16.32
N THR A 57 -3.08 -27.39 -16.52
CA THR A 57 -2.55 -27.68 -17.86
C THR A 57 -3.20 -28.92 -18.52
N SER A 58 -3.72 -29.87 -17.75
CA SER A 58 -4.37 -31.09 -18.27
C SER A 58 -5.86 -30.91 -18.56
N VAL A 59 -6.58 -30.06 -17.81
CA VAL A 59 -8.01 -29.76 -18.06
C VAL A 59 -8.20 -28.92 -19.34
N SER A 60 -7.18 -28.15 -19.76
CA SER A 60 -7.19 -27.42 -21.03
C SER A 60 -7.19 -28.34 -22.27
N ARG A 61 -6.89 -29.64 -22.13
CA ARG A 61 -6.80 -30.58 -23.26
C ARG A 61 -8.14 -31.19 -23.71
N THR A 62 -9.22 -31.08 -22.93
CA THR A 62 -10.45 -31.84 -23.19
C THR A 62 -11.65 -31.02 -23.69
N GLN A 63 -11.56 -29.70 -23.84
CA GLN A 63 -12.59 -28.92 -24.52
C GLN A 63 -12.26 -28.70 -26.01
N LYS A 64 -12.78 -29.57 -26.88
CA LYS A 64 -12.98 -29.24 -28.30
C LYS A 64 -14.12 -28.21 -28.38
N SER A 65 -13.81 -26.97 -28.80
CA SER A 65 -14.81 -25.93 -29.02
C SER A 65 -15.68 -26.25 -30.25
N PRO A 66 -17.02 -26.13 -30.18
CA PRO A 66 -17.84 -25.90 -31.36
C PRO A 66 -17.91 -24.39 -31.66
N GLY A 67 -17.77 -24.02 -32.93
CA GLY A 67 -18.18 -22.70 -33.46
C GLY A 67 -17.30 -21.52 -33.09
N ARG A 68 -16.26 -21.27 -33.90
CA ARG A 68 -15.43 -20.06 -33.85
C ARG A 68 -16.20 -18.91 -34.53
N SER A 69 -16.83 -18.03 -33.74
CA SER A 69 -17.26 -16.73 -34.23
C SER A 69 -16.01 -15.86 -34.42
N LEU A 70 -15.80 -15.37 -35.64
CA LEU A 70 -14.78 -14.37 -35.96
C LEU A 70 -15.11 -13.09 -35.17
N VAL A 71 -14.31 -12.81 -34.14
CA VAL A 71 -14.36 -11.52 -33.46
C VAL A 71 -13.81 -10.48 -34.43
N ASP A 72 -14.68 -9.55 -34.80
CA ASP A 72 -14.38 -8.40 -35.65
C ASP A 72 -13.30 -7.52 -34.97
N PRO A 73 -12.12 -7.33 -35.57
CA PRO A 73 -11.07 -6.47 -35.02
C PRO A 73 -11.49 -4.99 -34.92
N ASP A 74 -12.63 -4.61 -35.50
CA ASP A 74 -13.16 -3.25 -35.46
C ASP A 74 -14.00 -2.93 -34.19
N LEU A 75 -14.14 -3.87 -33.24
CA LEU A 75 -14.87 -3.60 -32.00
C LEU A 75 -14.13 -2.64 -31.04
N HIS A 76 -12.81 -2.48 -31.20
CA HIS A 76 -12.03 -1.49 -30.43
C HIS A 76 -12.18 -0.05 -30.95
N SER A 77 -12.74 0.17 -32.15
CA SER A 77 -12.92 1.51 -32.72
C SER A 77 -14.18 2.22 -32.21
N LYS A 78 -15.10 1.51 -31.53
CA LYS A 78 -16.41 2.00 -31.08
C LYS A 78 -16.47 2.39 -29.60
N ILE A 79 -15.40 2.96 -29.04
CA ILE A 79 -15.54 3.72 -27.79
C ILE A 79 -16.31 5.00 -28.11
N PRO A 80 -17.47 5.26 -27.49
CA PRO A 80 -18.22 6.49 -27.71
C PRO A 80 -17.33 7.73 -27.58
N LEU A 81 -17.50 8.70 -28.48
CA LEU A 81 -16.67 9.91 -28.53
C LEU A 81 -16.63 10.66 -27.18
N LYS A 82 -17.73 10.56 -26.41
CA LYS A 82 -17.87 11.13 -25.07
C LYS A 82 -16.90 10.52 -24.06
N ASP A 83 -16.68 9.20 -24.15
CA ASP A 83 -15.78 8.48 -23.25
C ASP A 83 -14.32 8.75 -23.61
N LYS A 84 -14.01 8.94 -24.91
CA LYS A 84 -12.67 9.39 -25.34
C LYS A 84 -12.33 10.79 -24.81
N LYS A 85 -13.28 11.72 -24.83
CA LYS A 85 -13.08 13.08 -24.31
C LYS A 85 -12.87 13.07 -22.78
N ALA A 86 -13.73 12.34 -22.05
CA ALA A 86 -13.59 12.23 -20.60
C ALA A 86 -12.24 11.63 -20.18
N ARG A 87 -11.73 10.64 -20.94
CA ARG A 87 -10.39 10.06 -20.74
C ARG A 87 -9.26 11.04 -21.03
N ALA A 88 -9.32 11.75 -22.16
CA ALA A 88 -8.31 12.75 -22.50
C ALA A 88 -8.26 13.90 -21.49
N ASP A 89 -9.42 14.32 -20.98
CA ASP A 89 -9.52 15.33 -19.92
C ASP A 89 -8.95 14.79 -18.60
N HIS A 90 -9.16 13.51 -18.28
CA HIS A 90 -8.56 12.85 -17.12
C HIS A 90 -7.03 12.72 -17.22
N GLU A 91 -6.49 12.30 -18.37
CA GLU A 91 -5.04 12.20 -18.59
C GLU A 91 -4.37 13.58 -18.51
N ARG A 92 -4.98 14.59 -19.12
CA ARG A 92 -4.51 15.98 -19.04
C ARG A 92 -4.52 16.48 -17.60
N MET A 93 -5.61 16.22 -16.87
CA MET A 93 -5.71 16.54 -15.45
C MET A 93 -4.58 15.87 -14.66
N MET A 94 -4.31 14.57 -14.89
CA MET A 94 -3.22 13.85 -14.22
C MET A 94 -1.84 14.42 -14.54
N LEU A 95 -1.59 14.84 -15.78
CA LEU A 95 -0.32 15.46 -16.20
C LEU A 95 -0.15 16.87 -15.62
N GLU A 96 -1.19 17.69 -15.67
CA GLU A 96 -1.19 19.03 -15.05
C GLU A 96 -1.04 18.92 -13.53
N TRP A 97 -1.62 17.88 -12.94
CA TRP A 97 -1.49 17.58 -11.52
C TRP A 97 -0.06 17.17 -11.16
N ASP A 98 0.55 16.25 -11.89
CA ASP A 98 1.96 15.84 -11.72
C ASP A 98 2.92 17.02 -11.91
N ALA A 99 2.61 17.96 -12.81
CA ALA A 99 3.42 19.15 -13.05
C ALA A 99 3.28 20.24 -11.96
N ARG A 100 2.12 20.35 -11.32
CA ARG A 100 1.85 21.36 -10.27
C ARG A 100 2.15 20.87 -8.86
N SER A 101 2.22 19.56 -8.68
CA SER A 101 2.42 18.98 -7.38
C SER A 101 3.89 18.70 -7.12
N ASN A 102 4.43 19.24 -6.03
CA ASN A 102 5.76 18.89 -5.51
C ASN A 102 5.83 17.43 -5.00
N TYR A 103 5.12 16.47 -5.61
CA TYR A 103 5.08 15.07 -5.19
C TYR A 103 6.29 14.25 -5.64
N ARG A 104 7.14 14.84 -6.48
CA ARG A 104 8.45 14.29 -6.84
C ARG A 104 9.48 14.89 -5.91
N THR A 105 9.91 14.08 -4.96
CA THR A 105 11.09 14.39 -4.15
C THR A 105 12.33 13.97 -4.94
N ASP A 106 13.31 14.87 -5.06
CA ASP A 106 14.59 14.49 -5.63
C ASP A 106 15.26 13.48 -4.68
N LEU A 107 15.63 12.31 -5.23
CA LEU A 107 16.36 11.28 -4.51
C LEU A 107 17.67 11.80 -3.94
N SER A 108 18.29 12.79 -4.60
CA SER A 108 19.52 13.42 -4.13
C SER A 108 19.32 14.19 -2.82
N GLU A 109 18.13 14.75 -2.61
CA GLU A 109 17.80 15.58 -1.45
C GLU A 109 17.44 14.73 -0.21
N VAL A 110 16.80 13.57 -0.41
CA VAL A 110 16.15 12.84 0.70
C VAL A 110 16.63 11.39 0.85
N GLY A 111 17.19 10.80 -0.21
CA GLY A 111 17.58 9.39 -0.26
C GLY A 111 18.78 9.01 0.64
N PRO A 112 19.92 9.72 0.62
CA PRO A 112 21.15 9.24 1.28
C PRO A 112 21.11 9.30 2.82
N GLY A 113 20.42 10.30 3.38
CA GLY A 113 20.41 10.57 4.82
C GLY A 113 19.30 9.86 5.59
N ARG A 114 18.27 9.33 4.92
CA ARG A 114 17.16 8.66 5.60
C ARG A 114 17.59 7.28 6.11
N ILE A 115 17.39 7.04 7.39
CA ILE A 115 17.61 5.75 8.06
C ILE A 115 16.36 5.44 8.87
N SER A 116 16.00 4.16 8.98
CA SER A 116 14.89 3.72 9.83
C SER A 116 15.04 4.19 11.27
N SER A 117 13.93 4.63 11.83
CA SER A 117 13.75 4.94 13.24
C SER A 117 13.71 3.67 14.09
N PHE A 118 13.25 2.55 13.53
CA PHE A 118 13.25 1.25 14.21
C PHE A 118 14.66 0.69 14.34
N PRO A 119 15.16 0.42 15.57
CA PRO A 119 16.47 -0.18 15.76
C PRO A 119 16.46 -1.69 15.43
N ALA A 120 17.58 -2.19 14.94
CA ALA A 120 17.74 -3.60 14.57
C ALA A 120 17.53 -4.58 15.73
N SER A 121 17.78 -4.14 16.96
CA SER A 121 17.57 -4.94 18.18
C SER A 121 16.12 -5.41 18.37
N LEU A 122 15.14 -4.74 17.77
CA LEU A 122 13.72 -5.14 17.82
C LEU A 122 13.40 -6.40 17.01
N PHE A 123 14.31 -6.80 16.12
CA PHE A 123 14.12 -7.88 15.15
C PHE A 123 15.12 -9.02 15.31
N LEU A 124 16.02 -8.93 16.29
CA LEU A 124 16.92 -10.01 16.61
C LEU A 124 16.14 -11.15 17.31
N PRO A 125 16.39 -12.42 16.96
CA PRO A 125 15.87 -13.54 17.72
C PRO A 125 16.33 -13.39 19.17
N SER A 126 15.41 -13.49 20.14
CA SER A 126 15.75 -13.43 21.56
C SER A 126 16.73 -14.56 21.90
N SER A 127 18.01 -14.22 22.08
CA SER A 127 19.09 -15.18 22.35
C SER A 127 19.12 -15.65 23.81
N SER A 128 17.96 -15.85 24.45
CA SER A 128 17.89 -16.23 25.88
C SER A 128 16.66 -17.06 26.23
N SER A 129 16.73 -18.37 25.97
CA SER A 129 16.10 -19.38 26.84
C SER A 129 16.77 -20.75 26.64
N SER A 130 18.09 -20.81 26.84
CA SER A 130 18.75 -22.09 27.12
C SER A 130 18.80 -22.29 28.63
N ASN A 131 18.17 -23.40 29.08
CA ASN A 131 18.27 -24.05 30.38
C ASN A 131 17.34 -23.56 31.51
N SER A 132 16.05 -23.90 31.38
CA SER A 132 15.32 -24.49 32.51
C SER A 132 14.26 -25.46 31.98
N ALA A 133 14.41 -26.74 32.34
CA ALA A 133 13.40 -27.76 32.12
C ALA A 133 12.23 -27.47 33.07
N ALA A 134 11.15 -26.89 32.55
CA ALA A 134 9.87 -26.78 33.24
C ALA A 134 8.72 -27.03 32.26
N GLU A 135 7.64 -27.56 32.82
CA GLU A 135 6.57 -28.37 32.23
C GLU A 135 5.80 -27.82 31.01
N PRO A 136 5.18 -28.71 30.20
CA PRO A 136 4.35 -28.34 29.08
C PRO A 136 2.97 -27.88 29.57
N GLY A 137 2.80 -26.58 29.82
CA GLY A 137 1.53 -26.10 30.35
C GLY A 137 1.37 -24.58 30.49
N ALA A 138 1.86 -23.76 29.56
CA ALA A 138 1.38 -22.39 29.35
C ALA A 138 2.05 -21.78 28.11
N ALA A 139 1.30 -21.60 27.03
CA ALA A 139 1.73 -20.83 25.87
C ALA A 139 1.61 -19.33 26.17
N THR A 140 2.56 -18.73 26.88
CA THR A 140 2.75 -17.27 26.95
C THR A 140 4.23 -16.94 27.19
N ALA A 141 5.00 -16.73 26.12
CA ALA A 141 6.34 -16.13 26.20
C ALA A 141 6.80 -15.54 24.83
N GLY A 142 6.61 -14.22 24.65
CA GLY A 142 7.62 -13.35 24.01
C GLY A 142 7.64 -13.18 22.48
N SER A 143 6.52 -13.13 21.76
CA SER A 143 6.58 -12.59 20.39
C SER A 143 6.77 -11.07 20.45
N SER A 144 7.88 -10.55 19.92
CA SER A 144 8.10 -9.12 19.70
C SER A 144 6.86 -8.53 19.01
N LYS A 145 6.37 -7.35 19.46
CA LYS A 145 5.29 -6.60 18.77
C LYS A 145 5.69 -6.31 17.31
N TYR A 146 6.99 -6.30 17.02
CA TYR A 146 7.56 -5.96 15.73
C TYR A 146 7.65 -7.19 14.82
N ILE A 147 7.25 -6.98 13.56
CA ILE A 147 7.03 -8.01 12.57
C ILE A 147 8.21 -8.00 11.59
N PRO A 148 9.00 -9.08 11.50
CA PRO A 148 10.00 -9.20 10.45
C PRO A 148 9.31 -9.42 9.09
N VAL A 149 9.85 -8.80 8.04
CA VAL A 149 9.23 -8.72 6.71
C VAL A 149 10.18 -9.26 5.63
N THR A 150 9.60 -9.91 4.64
CA THR A 150 10.28 -10.23 3.37
C THR A 150 9.92 -9.21 2.30
N ALA A 151 10.90 -8.49 1.77
CA ALA A 151 10.70 -7.68 0.57
C ALA A 151 10.67 -8.57 -0.68
N VAL A 152 9.74 -8.28 -1.59
CA VAL A 152 9.59 -8.90 -2.90
C VAL A 152 9.69 -7.79 -3.94
N ILE A 153 10.76 -7.83 -4.72
CA ILE A 153 11.04 -6.83 -5.75
C ILE A 153 10.74 -7.44 -7.12
N LEU A 154 9.85 -6.80 -7.87
CA LEU A 154 9.64 -7.14 -9.27
C LEU A 154 10.58 -6.30 -10.14
N SER A 155 11.45 -6.95 -10.91
CA SER A 155 12.31 -6.24 -11.86
C SER A 155 12.01 -6.61 -13.31
N TRP A 156 11.91 -5.59 -14.16
CA TRP A 156 11.73 -5.72 -15.59
C TRP A 156 12.52 -4.65 -16.34
N LYS A 157 13.59 -5.07 -17.02
CA LYS A 157 14.46 -4.22 -17.87
C LYS A 157 15.17 -3.05 -17.16
N ARG A 158 14.91 -2.79 -15.88
CA ARG A 158 15.47 -1.67 -15.11
C ARG A 158 16.32 -2.13 -13.93
N LYS A 159 17.41 -2.81 -14.26
CA LYS A 159 18.36 -3.36 -13.27
C LYS A 159 18.87 -2.32 -12.26
N GLU A 160 19.19 -1.10 -12.72
CA GLU A 160 19.68 -0.04 -11.83
C GLU A 160 18.58 0.47 -10.89
N GLY A 161 17.32 0.50 -11.36
CA GLY A 161 16.17 0.79 -10.51
C GLY A 161 16.02 -0.26 -9.40
N ALA A 162 16.10 -1.55 -9.74
CA ALA A 162 16.05 -2.63 -8.75
C ALA A 162 17.19 -2.54 -7.73
N LYS A 163 18.42 -2.17 -8.15
CA LYS A 163 19.54 -1.94 -7.23
C LYS A 163 19.28 -0.77 -6.29
N ALA A 164 18.73 0.34 -6.79
CA ALA A 164 18.37 1.50 -5.97
C ALA A 164 17.32 1.12 -4.91
N VAL A 165 16.30 0.34 -5.30
CA VAL A 165 15.29 -0.19 -4.37
C VAL A 165 15.94 -1.07 -3.30
N VAL A 166 16.80 -2.02 -3.67
CA VAL A 166 17.49 -2.88 -2.69
C VAL A 166 18.34 -2.06 -1.73
N ALA A 167 19.13 -1.11 -2.24
CA ALA A 167 19.98 -0.25 -1.42
C ALA A 167 19.15 0.61 -0.45
N HIS A 168 17.97 1.06 -0.87
CA HIS A 168 17.04 1.77 -0.01
C HIS A 168 16.45 0.87 1.08
N LEU A 169 15.94 -0.31 0.73
CA LEU A 169 15.29 -1.22 1.68
C LEU A 169 16.23 -1.77 2.75
N ARG A 170 17.54 -1.84 2.50
CA ARG A 170 18.55 -2.24 3.50
C ARG A 170 18.65 -1.31 4.70
N LYS A 171 18.15 -0.09 4.59
CA LYS A 171 18.17 0.91 5.67
C LYS A 171 17.11 0.62 6.74
N TYR A 172 16.26 -0.38 6.53
CA TYR A 172 15.09 -0.68 7.34
C TYR A 172 15.20 -2.05 8.03
N PRO A 173 15.46 -2.10 9.35
CA PRO A 173 15.72 -3.36 10.04
C PRO A 173 14.56 -4.35 10.11
N PHE A 174 13.33 -3.93 9.84
CA PHE A 174 12.21 -4.87 9.69
C PHE A 174 12.31 -5.69 8.39
N ILE A 175 13.05 -5.23 7.37
CA ILE A 175 13.30 -5.99 6.15
C ILE A 175 14.42 -6.99 6.42
N GLN A 176 14.08 -8.27 6.53
CA GLN A 176 15.02 -9.34 6.94
C GLN A 176 15.40 -10.26 5.77
N GLU A 177 14.59 -10.27 4.71
CA GLU A 177 14.82 -11.02 3.48
C GLU A 177 14.41 -10.15 2.29
N ILE A 178 15.16 -10.22 1.19
CA ILE A 178 14.84 -9.59 -0.08
C ILE A 178 14.85 -10.66 -1.17
N LEU A 179 13.69 -10.86 -1.80
CA LEU A 179 13.49 -11.75 -2.93
C LEU A 179 13.28 -10.92 -4.19
N ILE A 180 14.16 -11.08 -5.16
CA ILE A 180 14.12 -10.33 -6.42
C ILE A 180 13.63 -11.27 -7.52
N TRP A 181 12.47 -10.97 -8.09
CA TRP A 181 11.97 -11.67 -9.27
C TRP A 181 12.33 -10.89 -10.52
N ASN A 182 13.27 -11.43 -11.31
CA ASN A 182 13.64 -10.87 -12.58
C ASN A 182 12.69 -11.40 -13.67
N ASN A 183 11.79 -10.55 -14.13
CA ASN A 183 10.86 -10.85 -15.22
C ASN A 183 11.51 -10.82 -16.60
N ASN A 184 12.77 -10.37 -16.74
CA ASN A 184 13.45 -10.26 -18.02
C ASN A 184 14.12 -11.58 -18.44
N PRO A 185 13.59 -12.33 -19.42
CA PRO A 185 14.22 -13.56 -19.89
C PRO A 185 15.48 -13.32 -20.72
N GLU A 186 15.70 -12.08 -21.19
CA GLU A 186 16.84 -11.71 -22.04
C GLU A 186 18.11 -11.42 -21.23
N THR A 187 18.00 -11.24 -19.92
CA THR A 187 19.12 -10.83 -19.07
C THR A 187 19.02 -11.50 -17.72
N GLU A 188 20.08 -12.16 -17.28
CA GLU A 188 20.17 -12.69 -15.92
C GLU A 188 20.65 -11.61 -14.94
N LEU A 189 20.05 -11.61 -13.75
CA LEU A 189 20.50 -10.84 -12.61
C LEU A 189 21.26 -11.76 -11.65
N LEU A 190 22.37 -11.29 -11.10
CA LEU A 190 23.16 -12.03 -10.12
C LEU A 190 22.99 -11.41 -8.73
N ALA A 191 22.84 -12.24 -7.70
CA ALA A 191 22.70 -11.76 -6.32
C ALA A 191 23.89 -10.89 -5.87
N SER A 192 25.09 -11.16 -6.38
CA SER A 192 26.31 -10.40 -6.10
C SER A 192 26.34 -8.98 -6.65
N GLU A 193 25.40 -8.63 -7.54
CA GLU A 193 25.21 -7.29 -8.09
C GLU A 193 24.41 -6.38 -7.16
N PHE A 194 23.71 -6.99 -6.22
CA PHE A 194 22.96 -6.31 -5.17
C PHE A 194 23.74 -6.28 -3.85
N ALA A 195 24.95 -6.85 -3.78
CA ALA A 195 25.80 -6.79 -2.59
C ALA A 195 26.27 -5.35 -2.33
N ASP A 196 26.37 -4.96 -1.05
CA ASP A 196 26.87 -3.64 -0.66
C ASP A 196 28.36 -3.51 -1.01
N ARG A 197 28.65 -2.91 -2.16
CA ARG A 197 30.04 -2.63 -2.58
C ARG A 197 30.50 -1.21 -2.21
N GLY A 198 29.62 -0.33 -1.74
CA GLY A 198 29.89 1.12 -1.67
C GLY A 198 29.77 1.84 -0.31
N HIS A 199 29.12 1.27 0.72
CA HIS A 199 28.76 2.02 1.93
C HIS A 199 29.65 1.79 3.17
N ARG A 200 30.87 1.28 3.00
CA ARG A 200 31.80 1.05 4.15
C ARG A 200 32.35 2.31 4.82
N HIS A 201 32.08 3.53 4.32
CA HIS A 201 32.84 4.71 4.73
C HIS A 201 32.14 5.72 5.66
N ASN A 202 30.88 5.57 6.05
CA ASN A 202 30.26 6.56 6.97
C ASN A 202 29.14 6.04 7.89
N THR A 203 29.04 4.73 8.14
CA THR A 203 27.99 4.14 8.98
C THR A 203 28.54 3.65 10.32
N ALA A 204 29.05 4.57 11.15
CA ALA A 204 29.48 4.23 12.51
C ALA A 204 28.32 3.83 13.46
N ASN A 205 27.06 4.01 13.03
CA ASN A 205 25.86 3.73 13.84
C ASN A 205 24.91 2.68 13.25
N ILE A 206 25.18 2.10 12.07
CA ILE A 206 24.49 0.87 11.66
C ILE A 206 25.27 -0.25 12.32
N THR A 207 24.72 -0.83 13.39
CA THR A 207 25.30 -2.01 14.02
C THR A 207 25.61 -3.01 12.91
N ALA A 208 26.84 -3.51 12.86
CA ALA A 208 27.42 -4.31 11.78
C ALA A 208 26.71 -5.66 11.51
N ASP A 209 25.51 -5.87 12.04
CA ASP A 209 24.84 -7.15 12.22
C ASP A 209 23.46 -7.24 11.54
N HIS A 210 22.96 -6.16 10.93
CA HIS A 210 21.73 -6.22 10.14
C HIS A 210 22.00 -6.03 8.64
N THR A 211 22.03 -7.12 7.89
CA THR A 211 22.00 -7.11 6.42
C THR A 211 20.99 -8.15 5.95
N PRO A 212 19.90 -7.76 5.27
CA PRO A 212 18.93 -8.73 4.79
C PRO A 212 19.55 -9.67 3.76
N SER A 213 19.15 -10.95 3.83
CA SER A 213 19.54 -11.93 2.82
C SER A 213 18.92 -11.57 1.47
N VAL A 214 19.68 -11.64 0.38
CA VAL A 214 19.21 -11.34 -0.98
C VAL A 214 19.20 -12.61 -1.82
N THR A 215 18.07 -12.91 -2.46
CA THR A 215 17.93 -14.02 -3.41
C THR A 215 17.32 -13.52 -4.71
N VAL A 216 17.89 -13.95 -5.83
CA VAL A 216 17.41 -13.58 -7.17
C VAL A 216 16.81 -14.79 -7.86
N PHE A 217 15.62 -14.62 -8.44
CA PHE A 217 14.94 -15.60 -9.28
C PHE A 217 14.90 -15.07 -10.72
N ASN A 218 15.70 -15.67 -11.61
CA ASN A 218 15.69 -15.36 -13.04
C ASN A 218 14.57 -16.15 -13.72
N SER A 219 13.56 -15.42 -14.21
CA SER A 219 12.45 -16.03 -14.93
C SER A 219 12.80 -16.24 -16.40
N VAL A 220 12.37 -17.38 -16.92
CA VAL A 220 12.48 -17.76 -18.35
C VAL A 220 11.37 -17.14 -19.21
N ALA A 221 10.44 -16.41 -18.59
CA ALA A 221 9.39 -15.64 -19.27
C ALA A 221 8.91 -14.48 -18.38
N ASN A 222 8.31 -13.45 -18.98
CA ASN A 222 7.69 -12.38 -18.22
C ASN A 222 6.37 -12.87 -17.57
N LEU A 223 6.36 -12.98 -16.24
CA LEU A 223 5.17 -13.36 -15.48
C LEU A 223 4.36 -12.14 -14.98
N HIS A 224 4.80 -10.93 -15.32
CA HIS A 224 4.16 -9.67 -14.92
C HIS A 224 3.93 -9.61 -13.40
N ASP A 225 2.72 -9.27 -12.96
CA ASP A 225 2.40 -9.08 -11.55
C ASP A 225 2.22 -10.39 -10.80
N PHE A 226 1.87 -11.47 -11.51
CA PHE A 226 1.67 -12.78 -10.88
C PHE A 226 2.88 -13.24 -10.07
N SER A 227 4.09 -12.91 -10.54
CA SER A 227 5.32 -13.28 -9.85
C SER A 227 5.49 -12.62 -8.48
N LYS A 228 4.88 -11.46 -8.23
CA LYS A 228 4.88 -10.82 -6.89
C LYS A 228 4.29 -11.76 -5.86
N TYR A 229 3.11 -12.31 -6.18
CA TYR A 229 2.36 -13.21 -5.30
C TYR A 229 3.04 -14.56 -5.11
N THR A 230 3.49 -15.19 -6.20
CA THR A 230 4.20 -16.47 -6.07
C THR A 230 5.50 -16.32 -5.29
N THR A 231 6.23 -15.22 -5.49
CA THR A 231 7.46 -14.97 -4.74
C THR A 231 7.19 -14.72 -3.25
N CYS A 232 6.13 -13.98 -2.92
CA CYS A 232 5.72 -13.83 -1.52
C CYS A 232 5.38 -15.17 -0.85
N THR A 233 4.85 -16.18 -1.58
CA THR A 233 4.67 -17.53 -0.97
C THR A 233 5.98 -18.22 -0.60
N LEU A 234 7.09 -17.86 -1.24
CA LEU A 234 8.43 -18.37 -0.95
C LEU A 234 9.13 -17.64 0.20
N ALA A 235 8.54 -16.54 0.69
CA ALA A 235 9.04 -15.73 1.79
C ALA A 235 9.30 -16.56 3.05
N LYS A 236 10.37 -16.24 3.77
CA LYS A 236 10.70 -16.81 5.06
C LYS A 236 9.75 -16.35 6.16
N TYR A 237 9.34 -15.08 6.09
CA TYR A 237 8.51 -14.41 7.09
C TYR A 237 7.03 -14.36 6.68
N ASP A 238 6.14 -14.11 7.64
CA ASP A 238 4.69 -14.13 7.44
C ASP A 238 4.12 -12.85 6.83
N HIS A 239 4.96 -11.83 6.65
CA HIS A 239 4.60 -10.58 5.99
C HIS A 239 5.52 -10.29 4.82
N CYS A 240 4.92 -9.77 3.75
CA CYS A 240 5.62 -9.37 2.54
C CYS A 240 5.49 -7.87 2.32
N TYR A 241 6.57 -7.26 1.85
CA TYR A 241 6.58 -5.92 1.27
C TYR A 241 6.83 -6.05 -0.24
N ILE A 242 5.93 -5.60 -1.10
CA ILE A 242 6.06 -5.67 -2.56
C ILE A 242 6.38 -4.28 -3.12
N GLN A 243 7.33 -4.21 -4.05
CA GLN A 243 7.67 -2.99 -4.77
C GLN A 243 8.19 -3.30 -6.18
N ASP A 244 7.88 -2.45 -7.15
CA ASP A 244 8.42 -2.47 -8.51
C ASP A 244 9.76 -1.72 -8.58
N ASP A 245 10.47 -1.83 -9.70
CA ASP A 245 11.82 -1.29 -9.87
C ASP A 245 11.88 0.18 -10.34
N ASP A 246 10.81 0.94 -10.12
CA ASP A 246 10.65 2.28 -10.70
C ASP A 246 10.21 3.39 -9.76
N TRP A 247 10.01 3.09 -8.49
CA TRP A 247 9.79 4.06 -7.44
C TRP A 247 10.70 3.79 -6.26
N ILE A 248 11.01 4.82 -5.49
CA ILE A 248 11.52 4.70 -4.12
C ILE A 248 10.42 5.18 -3.18
N ASN A 249 9.99 4.27 -2.31
CA ASN A 249 9.04 4.60 -1.26
C ASN A 249 9.75 5.30 -0.11
N LEU A 250 9.37 6.54 0.11
CA LEU A 250 9.97 7.41 1.12
C LEU A 250 9.36 7.23 2.52
N ALA A 251 8.21 6.56 2.66
CA ALA A 251 7.42 6.48 3.89
C ALA A 251 7.44 5.09 4.55
N MET A 252 8.57 4.40 4.50
CA MET A 252 8.69 3.00 4.92
C MET A 252 8.42 2.79 6.42
N ASP A 253 8.94 3.64 7.30
CA ASP A 253 8.70 3.56 8.75
C ASP A 253 7.22 3.86 9.06
N SER A 254 6.65 4.87 8.40
CA SER A 254 5.24 5.24 8.54
C SER A 254 4.31 4.11 8.10
N MET A 255 4.59 3.49 6.95
CA MET A 255 3.85 2.31 6.49
C MET A 255 4.03 1.13 7.43
N TYR A 256 5.25 0.88 7.92
CA TYR A 256 5.52 -0.21 8.84
C TYR A 256 4.82 -0.02 10.19
N ALA A 257 4.73 1.21 10.71
CA ALA A 257 3.92 1.51 11.89
C ALA A 257 2.44 1.13 11.70
N LEU A 258 1.87 1.36 10.51
CA LEU A 258 0.51 0.93 10.19
C LEU A 258 0.38 -0.60 10.14
N VAL A 259 1.40 -1.32 9.67
CA VAL A 259 1.43 -2.79 9.65
C VAL A 259 1.51 -3.36 11.06
N VAL A 260 2.31 -2.75 11.93
CA VAL A 260 2.40 -3.14 13.33
C VAL A 260 1.05 -2.97 14.05
N ASP A 261 0.31 -1.91 13.73
CA ASP A 261 -1.02 -1.67 14.31
C ASP A 261 -2.13 -2.53 13.68
N GLN A 262 -2.02 -2.84 12.39
CA GLN A 262 -3.03 -3.57 11.60
C GLN A 262 -2.35 -4.65 10.73
N PRO A 263 -1.85 -5.75 11.33
CA PRO A 263 -1.00 -6.72 10.64
C PRO A 263 -1.72 -7.55 9.57
N ASP A 264 -3.04 -7.63 9.62
CA ASP A 264 -3.85 -8.36 8.64
C ASP A 264 -4.26 -7.49 7.43
N SER A 265 -4.09 -6.17 7.55
CA SER A 265 -4.49 -5.20 6.54
C SER A 265 -3.53 -5.14 5.35
N LEU A 266 -4.07 -4.73 4.21
CA LEU A 266 -3.29 -4.33 3.04
C LEU A 266 -2.95 -2.86 3.20
N VAL A 267 -1.67 -2.55 3.44
CA VAL A 267 -1.15 -1.18 3.53
C VAL A 267 -0.43 -0.86 2.24
N THR A 268 -0.85 0.19 1.55
CA THR A 268 -0.33 0.59 0.23
C THR A 268 0.10 2.04 0.23
N SER A 269 1.05 2.39 -0.60
CA SER A 269 1.52 3.76 -0.79
C SER A 269 1.18 4.28 -2.17
N THR A 270 0.79 5.55 -2.25
CA THR A 270 0.55 6.22 -3.52
C THR A 270 0.66 7.74 -3.42
N ILE A 271 0.74 8.41 -4.57
CA ILE A 271 0.68 9.88 -4.65
C ILE A 271 -0.76 10.40 -4.42
N PRO A 272 -0.95 11.63 -3.91
CA PRO A 272 -2.28 12.21 -3.66
C PRO A 272 -3.27 12.12 -4.83
N ALA A 273 -2.80 12.31 -6.05
CA ALA A 273 -3.62 12.21 -7.25
C ALA A 273 -4.24 10.81 -7.43
N MET A 274 -3.41 9.80 -7.27
CA MET A 274 -3.82 8.40 -7.36
C MET A 274 -4.66 7.98 -6.15
N HIS A 275 -4.38 8.52 -4.97
CA HIS A 275 -5.23 8.30 -3.80
C HIS A 275 -6.66 8.79 -4.08
N ALA A 276 -6.84 10.01 -4.59
CA ALA A 276 -8.17 10.53 -4.94
C ALA A 276 -8.92 9.65 -5.94
N GLN A 277 -8.22 9.14 -6.97
CA GLN A 277 -8.82 8.23 -7.94
C GLN A 277 -9.20 6.88 -7.30
N GLN A 278 -8.34 6.29 -6.48
CA GLN A 278 -8.62 5.05 -5.74
C GLN A 278 -9.82 5.18 -4.81
N ARG A 279 -10.05 6.37 -4.22
CA ARG A 279 -11.26 6.64 -3.43
C ARG A 279 -12.56 6.50 -4.21
N SER A 280 -12.55 6.83 -5.50
CA SER A 280 -13.70 6.60 -6.39
C SER A 280 -13.86 5.13 -6.82
N TRP A 281 -12.85 4.30 -6.55
CA TRP A 281 -12.84 2.85 -6.79
C TRP A 281 -12.98 2.05 -5.49
N MET A 282 -13.76 2.57 -4.56
CA MET A 282 -14.28 1.83 -3.42
C MET A 282 -15.72 1.40 -3.72
N PHE A 283 -16.02 0.13 -3.46
CA PHE A 283 -17.27 -0.51 -3.84
C PHE A 283 -17.90 -1.15 -2.61
N GLN A 284 -19.17 -0.81 -2.37
CA GLN A 284 -19.91 -1.33 -1.23
C GLN A 284 -21.29 -1.84 -1.65
N ASN A 285 -21.68 -2.99 -1.12
CA ASN A 285 -23.05 -3.44 -1.11
C ASN A 285 -23.32 -4.29 0.15
N PRO A 286 -23.97 -3.74 1.19
CA PRO A 286 -24.22 -4.44 2.44
C PRO A 286 -25.14 -5.66 2.30
N GLN A 287 -25.98 -5.72 1.26
CA GLN A 287 -26.93 -6.83 1.07
C GLN A 287 -26.22 -8.16 0.78
N ILE A 288 -25.04 -8.07 0.15
CA ILE A 288 -24.22 -9.23 -0.23
C ILE A 288 -22.91 -9.28 0.57
N GLY A 289 -22.64 -8.30 1.43
CA GLY A 289 -21.39 -8.20 2.18
C GLY A 289 -20.19 -7.84 1.29
N LEU A 290 -20.39 -6.97 0.28
CA LEU A 290 -19.32 -6.41 -0.54
C LEU A 290 -18.81 -5.12 0.12
N HIS A 291 -17.49 -5.05 0.35
CA HIS A 291 -16.80 -3.89 0.91
C HIS A 291 -15.33 -3.96 0.47
N THR A 292 -15.03 -3.41 -0.70
CA THR A 292 -13.73 -3.60 -1.33
C THR A 292 -13.24 -2.34 -2.02
N GLY A 293 -11.94 -2.29 -2.34
CA GLY A 293 -11.34 -1.16 -3.04
C GLY A 293 -10.17 -1.57 -3.91
N PHE A 294 -9.96 -0.81 -4.98
CA PHE A 294 -8.76 -0.93 -5.79
C PHE A 294 -7.59 -0.17 -5.17
N SER A 295 -6.39 -0.75 -5.17
CA SER A 295 -5.15 -0.03 -4.88
C SER A 295 -4.01 -0.49 -5.80
N TRP A 296 -3.15 0.45 -6.16
CA TRP A 296 -1.90 0.22 -6.87
C TRP A 296 -0.84 -0.29 -5.90
N LEU A 297 -0.15 -1.37 -6.27
CA LEU A 297 0.76 -2.05 -5.33
C LEU A 297 2.24 -1.74 -5.57
N GLY A 298 2.60 -1.34 -6.79
CA GLY A 298 3.98 -1.23 -7.28
C GLY A 298 4.86 -0.21 -6.56
N ALA A 299 4.28 0.85 -6.00
CA ALA A 299 5.03 1.89 -5.28
C ALA A 299 5.41 1.50 -3.83
N GLY A 300 5.05 0.30 -3.38
CA GLY A 300 5.28 -0.17 -2.02
C GLY A 300 3.99 -0.60 -1.36
N SER A 301 3.91 -1.87 -0.96
CA SER A 301 2.74 -2.43 -0.30
C SER A 301 3.12 -3.51 0.70
N PHE A 302 2.60 -3.41 1.92
CA PHE A 302 2.68 -4.47 2.91
C PHE A 302 1.41 -5.31 2.92
N MET A 303 1.59 -6.62 3.06
CA MET A 303 0.47 -7.55 3.19
C MET A 303 0.90 -8.82 3.94
N PRO A 304 -0.04 -9.46 4.67
CA PRO A 304 0.23 -10.77 5.25
C PRO A 304 0.31 -11.83 4.14
N LYS A 305 1.25 -12.76 4.29
CA LYS A 305 1.45 -13.89 3.40
C LYS A 305 0.21 -14.78 3.32
N SER A 306 -0.57 -14.86 4.40
CA SER A 306 -1.87 -15.55 4.44
C SER A 306 -2.87 -14.99 3.43
N ALA A 307 -2.93 -13.66 3.25
CA ALA A 307 -3.78 -13.02 2.25
C ALA A 307 -3.32 -13.36 0.82
N VAL A 308 -2.01 -13.43 0.58
CA VAL A 308 -1.45 -13.86 -0.71
C VAL A 308 -1.79 -15.32 -1.01
N PHE A 309 -1.65 -16.22 -0.03
CA PHE A 309 -2.06 -17.61 -0.20
C PHE A 309 -3.56 -17.73 -0.52
N LYS A 310 -4.41 -17.02 0.21
CA LYS A 310 -5.85 -16.99 -0.05
C LYS A 310 -6.15 -16.49 -1.46
N PHE A 311 -5.48 -15.43 -1.91
CA PHE A 311 -5.61 -14.92 -3.26
C PHE A 311 -5.17 -15.93 -4.33
N LEU A 312 -4.06 -16.64 -4.14
CA LEU A 312 -3.62 -17.67 -5.08
C LEU A 312 -4.59 -18.87 -5.15
N LEU A 313 -5.22 -19.23 -4.02
CA LEU A 313 -6.29 -20.25 -4.00
C LEU A 313 -7.53 -19.77 -4.76
N GLN A 314 -7.92 -18.50 -4.58
CA GLN A 314 -8.97 -17.88 -5.40
C GLN A 314 -8.58 -17.97 -6.89
N LEU A 315 -7.42 -17.44 -7.29
CA LEU A 315 -6.95 -17.52 -8.67
C LEU A 315 -7.00 -18.95 -9.24
N GLY A 316 -6.53 -19.95 -8.49
CA GLY A 316 -6.57 -21.36 -8.90
C GLY A 316 -7.98 -21.91 -9.16
N GLY A 317 -8.99 -21.45 -8.41
CA GLY A 317 -10.39 -21.83 -8.60
C GLY A 317 -11.16 -20.99 -9.63
N SER A 318 -10.58 -19.88 -10.11
CA SER A 318 -11.30 -18.84 -10.87
C SER A 318 -11.52 -19.15 -12.35
N ASN A 319 -10.80 -20.16 -12.88
CA ASN A 319 -10.65 -20.43 -14.31
C ASN A 319 -10.23 -19.18 -15.13
N LEU A 320 -9.50 -18.24 -14.51
CA LEU A 320 -8.90 -17.12 -15.25
C LEU A 320 -7.88 -17.64 -16.26
N TRP A 321 -7.85 -16.99 -17.42
CA TRP A 321 -6.92 -17.33 -18.49
C TRP A 321 -5.55 -16.74 -18.16
N LYS A 322 -4.50 -17.27 -18.77
CA LYS A 322 -3.10 -16.93 -18.46
C LYS A 322 -2.85 -15.42 -18.46
N GLU A 323 -3.37 -14.72 -19.46
CA GLU A 323 -3.19 -13.29 -19.67
C GLU A 323 -3.79 -12.47 -18.52
N ARG A 324 -4.92 -12.92 -17.96
CA ARG A 324 -5.56 -12.27 -16.80
C ARG A 324 -4.82 -12.56 -15.50
N VAL A 325 -4.29 -13.77 -15.35
CA VAL A 325 -3.45 -14.12 -14.20
C VAL A 325 -2.19 -13.25 -14.17
N GLN A 326 -1.61 -12.93 -15.33
CA GLN A 326 -0.44 -12.04 -15.40
C GLN A 326 -0.71 -10.63 -14.83
N LEU A 327 -1.96 -10.15 -14.87
CA LEU A 327 -2.38 -8.85 -14.33
C LEU A 327 -2.98 -8.97 -12.91
N SER A 328 -2.35 -9.81 -12.08
CA SER A 328 -2.84 -10.15 -10.73
C SER A 328 -3.05 -8.94 -9.81
N ASP A 329 -2.25 -7.87 -9.97
CA ASP A 329 -2.40 -6.62 -9.19
C ASP A 329 -3.80 -6.01 -9.36
N LEU A 330 -4.43 -6.20 -10.52
CA LEU A 330 -5.77 -5.67 -10.82
C LEU A 330 -6.91 -6.45 -10.13
N PHE A 331 -6.61 -7.59 -9.52
CA PHE A 331 -7.58 -8.43 -8.81
C PHE A 331 -7.36 -8.43 -7.31
N PHE A 332 -6.11 -8.42 -6.85
CA PHE A 332 -5.76 -8.76 -5.47
C PHE A 332 -6.50 -7.93 -4.42
N SER A 333 -6.42 -6.59 -4.51
CA SER A 333 -7.04 -5.73 -3.50
C SER A 333 -8.57 -5.87 -3.52
N ILE A 334 -9.16 -6.00 -4.72
CA ILE A 334 -10.60 -6.19 -4.90
C ILE A 334 -11.05 -7.52 -4.29
N TRP A 335 -10.31 -8.60 -4.53
CA TRP A 335 -10.64 -9.95 -4.08
C TRP A 335 -10.34 -10.23 -2.61
N ARG A 336 -9.63 -9.33 -1.91
CA ARG A 336 -9.59 -9.39 -0.45
C ARG A 336 -10.97 -9.16 0.18
N ASN A 337 -11.87 -8.47 -0.53
CA ASN A 337 -13.11 -7.92 0.03
C ASN A 337 -12.86 -7.11 1.30
N GLN A 338 -11.85 -6.23 1.27
CA GLN A 338 -11.50 -5.36 2.38
C GLN A 338 -11.01 -4.03 1.81
N TYR A 339 -11.29 -2.93 2.50
CA TYR A 339 -10.73 -1.63 2.10
C TYR A 339 -9.22 -1.58 2.38
N PRO A 340 -8.38 -1.24 1.39
CA PRO A 340 -6.96 -1.03 1.62
C PRO A 340 -6.72 0.19 2.51
N ILE A 341 -5.67 0.15 3.32
CA ILE A 341 -5.15 1.33 4.01
C ILE A 341 -4.19 1.99 3.02
N VAL A 342 -4.59 3.13 2.48
CA VAL A 342 -3.79 3.89 1.51
C VAL A 342 -3.09 5.02 2.23
N LEU A 343 -1.75 5.01 2.21
CA LEU A 343 -0.93 6.11 2.69
C LEU A 343 -0.57 7.01 1.52
N SER A 344 -0.98 8.27 1.60
CA SER A 344 -0.72 9.26 0.57
C SER A 344 0.47 10.15 0.93
N HIS A 345 1.48 10.20 0.07
CA HIS A 345 2.68 11.02 0.26
C HIS A 345 3.47 11.19 -1.05
N ALA A 346 4.54 11.99 -1.00
CA ALA A 346 5.48 12.13 -2.11
C ALA A 346 6.26 10.83 -2.36
N LEU A 347 6.49 10.52 -3.64
CA LEU A 347 7.27 9.37 -4.08
C LEU A 347 8.45 9.85 -4.92
N ALA A 348 9.55 9.12 -4.84
CA ALA A 348 10.72 9.41 -5.65
C ALA A 348 10.72 8.52 -6.91
N PRO A 349 10.46 9.07 -8.12
CA PRO A 349 10.50 8.28 -9.34
C PRO A 349 11.93 7.86 -9.66
N LEU A 350 12.09 6.61 -10.12
CA LEU A 350 13.29 6.13 -10.79
C LEU A 350 13.06 6.15 -12.30
N ASP A 351 13.93 5.45 -13.05
CA ASP A 351 13.75 5.29 -14.49
C ASP A 351 12.37 4.66 -14.81
N GLN A 352 11.55 5.41 -15.54
CA GLN A 352 10.24 4.96 -16.04
C GLN A 352 10.31 4.47 -17.49
N SER A 353 11.51 4.42 -18.09
CA SER A 353 11.70 3.88 -19.42
C SER A 353 11.26 2.40 -19.47
N SER A 354 10.73 1.99 -20.61
CA SER A 354 10.19 0.62 -20.80
C SER A 354 9.00 0.25 -19.91
N SER A 355 8.33 1.24 -19.30
CA SER A 355 7.04 1.02 -18.64
C SER A 355 6.04 0.35 -19.59
N TRP A 356 5.24 -0.55 -19.02
CA TRP A 356 4.12 -1.17 -19.71
C TRP A 356 3.08 -0.13 -20.20
N SER A 357 2.95 1.00 -19.50
CA SER A 357 1.96 2.05 -19.79
C SER A 357 2.17 2.77 -21.12
N GLY A 358 3.39 2.83 -21.66
CA GLY A 358 3.71 3.65 -22.84
C GLY A 358 3.27 3.06 -24.18
N ARG A 359 2.70 1.85 -24.23
CA ARG A 359 2.45 1.12 -25.49
C ARG A 359 1.00 0.69 -25.69
N ILE A 360 0.12 0.92 -24.72
CA ILE A 360 -1.26 0.44 -24.72
C ILE A 360 -2.17 1.45 -24.01
N ASP A 361 -3.48 1.37 -24.26
CA ASP A 361 -4.49 2.07 -23.45
C ASP A 361 -4.57 1.40 -22.07
N GLN A 362 -3.67 1.79 -21.16
CA GLN A 362 -3.58 1.24 -19.82
C GLN A 362 -4.92 1.33 -19.08
N TRP A 363 -5.64 2.45 -19.22
CA TRP A 363 -6.90 2.66 -18.52
C TRP A 363 -7.98 1.68 -18.99
N SER A 364 -8.11 1.44 -20.30
CA SER A 364 -8.99 0.38 -20.80
C SER A 364 -8.70 -0.98 -20.16
N VAL A 365 -7.42 -1.34 -20.05
CA VAL A 365 -7.03 -2.62 -19.43
C VAL A 365 -7.37 -2.65 -17.94
N VAL A 366 -7.11 -1.56 -17.22
CA VAL A 366 -7.45 -1.41 -15.79
C VAL A 366 -8.95 -1.58 -15.58
N TYR A 367 -9.77 -0.83 -16.30
CA TYR A 367 -11.23 -0.89 -16.21
C TYR A 367 -11.78 -2.28 -16.55
N GLU A 368 -11.24 -2.95 -17.58
CA GLU A 368 -11.67 -4.30 -17.95
C GLU A 368 -11.42 -5.29 -16.81
N HIS A 369 -10.21 -5.30 -16.24
CA HIS A 369 -9.82 -6.28 -15.23
C HIS A 369 -10.45 -5.99 -13.87
N MET A 370 -10.58 -4.73 -13.48
CA MET A 370 -11.33 -4.34 -12.29
C MET A 370 -12.81 -4.74 -12.42
N THR A 371 -13.40 -4.53 -13.59
CA THR A 371 -14.78 -4.96 -13.88
C THR A 371 -14.91 -6.47 -13.74
N ASP A 372 -13.98 -7.24 -14.30
CA ASP A 372 -13.98 -8.70 -14.17
C ASP A 372 -13.82 -9.14 -12.70
N ALA A 373 -12.92 -8.50 -11.97
CA ALA A 373 -12.71 -8.76 -10.54
C ALA A 373 -14.00 -8.52 -9.73
N LEU A 374 -14.68 -7.39 -9.96
CA LEU A 374 -15.93 -7.00 -9.29
C LEU A 374 -17.11 -7.90 -9.65
N VAL A 375 -17.29 -8.22 -10.93
CA VAL A 375 -18.35 -9.12 -11.39
C VAL A 375 -18.23 -10.49 -10.70
N ARG A 376 -17.01 -11.01 -10.59
CA ARG A 376 -16.76 -12.32 -9.97
C ARG A 376 -17.02 -12.32 -8.49
N ILE A 377 -16.46 -11.37 -7.74
CA ILE A 377 -16.69 -11.30 -6.30
C ILE A 377 -18.18 -11.04 -5.98
N THR A 378 -18.85 -10.17 -6.76
CA THR A 378 -20.29 -9.91 -6.63
C THR A 378 -21.11 -11.19 -6.86
N THR A 379 -20.77 -11.96 -7.90
CA THR A 379 -21.46 -13.23 -8.21
C THR A 379 -21.34 -14.25 -7.08
N VAL A 380 -20.14 -14.37 -6.48
CA VAL A 380 -19.89 -15.30 -5.37
C VAL A 380 -20.63 -14.85 -4.10
N LEU A 381 -20.50 -13.57 -3.74
CA LEU A 381 -21.14 -12.99 -2.55
C LEU A 381 -22.67 -13.02 -2.62
N SER A 382 -23.24 -12.86 -3.82
CA SER A 382 -24.69 -12.91 -4.05
C SER A 382 -25.28 -14.33 -4.00
N GLY A 383 -24.44 -15.38 -3.91
CA GLY A 383 -24.89 -16.78 -3.95
C GLY A 383 -25.35 -17.26 -5.34
N LEU A 384 -25.29 -16.39 -6.35
CA LEU A 384 -25.63 -16.70 -7.75
C LEU A 384 -24.57 -17.59 -8.42
N GLY A 385 -23.41 -17.75 -7.80
CA GLY A 385 -22.33 -18.65 -8.24
C GLY A 385 -22.54 -20.14 -7.95
N ILE A 386 -23.62 -20.55 -7.25
CA ILE A 386 -23.90 -21.97 -7.01
C ILE A 386 -24.58 -22.58 -8.25
N VAL A 387 -23.78 -23.01 -9.22
CA VAL A 387 -24.23 -24.01 -10.19
C VAL A 387 -24.19 -25.37 -9.49
N GLN A 388 -25.36 -25.98 -9.27
CA GLN A 388 -25.45 -27.37 -8.81
C GLN A 388 -24.55 -28.27 -9.68
N GLY A 389 -23.52 -28.91 -9.08
CA GLY A 389 -22.82 -30.03 -9.69
C GLY A 389 -21.34 -29.88 -10.09
N SER A 390 -20.59 -28.86 -9.65
CA SER A 390 -19.13 -28.81 -9.90
C SER A 390 -18.32 -28.67 -8.60
N PRO A 391 -17.38 -29.60 -8.26
CA PRO A 391 -16.80 -29.65 -6.92
C PRO A 391 -15.77 -28.57 -6.59
N HIS A 392 -15.10 -27.94 -7.56
CA HIS A 392 -13.89 -27.11 -7.32
C HIS A 392 -13.79 -25.88 -8.25
N ARG A 393 -14.72 -24.91 -8.13
CA ARG A 393 -14.55 -23.57 -8.72
C ARG A 393 -14.74 -22.56 -7.60
N ILE A 394 -14.06 -21.39 -7.63
CA ILE A 394 -14.41 -20.27 -6.73
C ILE A 394 -15.94 -20.19 -6.70
N GLY A 395 -16.52 -20.20 -5.51
CA GLY A 395 -17.98 -20.22 -5.44
C GLY A 395 -18.58 -20.44 -4.07
N ALA A 396 -17.78 -20.70 -3.04
CA ALA A 396 -18.28 -20.67 -1.68
C ALA A 396 -18.18 -19.24 -1.15
N LYS A 397 -19.25 -18.73 -0.53
CA LYS A 397 -19.22 -17.46 0.20
C LYS A 397 -18.04 -17.38 1.20
N VAL A 398 -17.57 -18.54 1.68
CA VAL A 398 -16.41 -18.69 2.58
C VAL A 398 -15.08 -18.18 1.97
N ASP A 399 -14.96 -18.16 0.65
CA ASP A 399 -13.75 -17.70 -0.04
C ASP A 399 -13.52 -16.19 0.11
N PHE A 400 -14.55 -15.42 0.49
CA PHE A 400 -14.49 -13.98 0.70
C PHE A 400 -15.01 -13.63 2.10
N VAL A 401 -14.24 -12.84 2.86
CA VAL A 401 -14.69 -12.42 4.19
C VAL A 401 -15.81 -11.40 4.01
N ALA A 402 -17.02 -11.72 4.45
CA ALA A 402 -18.20 -10.87 4.30
C ALA A 402 -18.31 -9.77 5.37
N GLU A 403 -17.45 -9.81 6.39
CA GLU A 403 -17.35 -8.80 7.44
C GLU A 403 -16.18 -7.85 7.17
N ASP A 404 -16.39 -6.56 7.40
CA ASP A 404 -15.34 -5.53 7.27
C ASP A 404 -14.32 -5.65 8.40
N GLU A 405 -13.05 -5.54 8.04
CA GLU A 405 -11.89 -5.61 8.93
C GLU A 405 -11.92 -4.44 9.92
N LYS A 406 -11.68 -4.74 11.19
CA LYS A 406 -11.61 -3.72 12.24
C LYS A 406 -10.26 -2.98 12.19
N PRO A 407 -10.24 -1.67 12.44
CA PRO A 407 -11.40 -0.80 12.64
C PRO A 407 -12.21 -0.64 11.34
N LEU A 408 -13.54 -0.69 11.47
CA LEU A 408 -14.48 -0.47 10.36
C LEU A 408 -14.13 0.81 9.62
N PHE A 409 -14.41 0.87 8.31
CA PHE A 409 -14.04 2.01 7.47
C PHE A 409 -14.38 3.38 8.09
N LYS A 410 -15.60 3.55 8.60
CA LYS A 410 -16.08 4.79 9.25
C LYS A 410 -15.30 5.22 10.49
N ASN A 411 -14.54 4.30 11.10
CA ASN A 411 -13.72 4.54 12.28
C ASN A 411 -12.23 4.71 11.91
N ARG A 412 -11.87 4.62 10.63
CA ARG A 412 -10.51 4.83 10.15
C ARG A 412 -10.25 6.33 10.00
N TYR A 413 -9.03 6.74 10.32
CA TYR A 413 -8.57 8.10 10.12
C TYR A 413 -7.94 8.25 8.73
N SER A 414 -8.06 9.44 8.15
CA SER A 414 -7.25 9.82 7.00
C SER A 414 -5.83 10.09 7.46
N ARG A 415 -4.85 9.65 6.67
CA ARG A 415 -3.43 9.65 7.07
C ARG A 415 -2.50 9.99 5.92
N SER A 416 -1.36 10.57 6.27
CA SER A 416 -0.21 10.79 5.40
C SER A 416 1.08 10.64 6.21
N SER A 417 2.17 10.29 5.54
CA SER A 417 3.50 10.25 6.18
C SER A 417 4.02 11.68 6.36
N CYS A 418 4.76 11.91 7.44
CA CYS A 418 5.57 13.11 7.63
C CYS A 418 6.79 13.08 6.70
N ALA A 419 7.29 14.23 6.27
CA ALA A 419 8.41 14.30 5.33
C ALA A 419 9.70 13.68 5.86
N ASN A 420 9.87 13.50 7.17
CA ASN A 420 11.01 12.77 7.74
C ASN A 420 10.77 11.27 7.96
N ASP A 421 9.59 10.74 7.63
CA ASP A 421 9.15 9.37 7.87
C ASP A 421 9.09 8.96 9.36
N LYS A 422 9.09 9.93 10.29
CA LYS A 422 9.06 9.66 11.74
C LYS A 422 7.66 9.74 12.35
N CYS A 423 6.67 10.13 11.55
CA CYS A 423 5.29 10.16 11.98
C CYS A 423 4.29 9.99 10.83
N LEU A 424 3.04 9.76 11.23
CA LEU A 424 1.85 9.81 10.44
C LEU A 424 1.05 11.03 10.89
N PHE A 425 0.77 11.96 9.98
CA PHE A 425 -0.33 12.90 10.19
C PHE A 425 -1.66 12.13 10.15
N GLN A 426 -2.58 12.46 11.05
CA GLN A 426 -3.88 11.81 11.15
C GLN A 426 -4.99 12.84 11.33
N THR A 427 -6.14 12.61 10.69
CA THR A 427 -7.35 13.39 10.94
C THR A 427 -8.60 12.53 10.90
N SER A 428 -9.59 12.88 11.72
CA SER A 428 -10.95 12.31 11.65
C SER A 428 -11.76 12.84 10.48
N THR A 429 -11.29 13.90 9.80
CA THR A 429 -12.00 14.54 8.70
C THR A 429 -11.48 14.01 7.37
N ASP A 430 -12.24 13.11 6.75
CA ASP A 430 -11.98 12.66 5.37
C ASP A 430 -12.49 13.71 4.38
N MET A 431 -11.65 14.11 3.41
CA MET A 431 -12.04 15.01 2.33
C MET A 431 -12.94 14.32 1.30
N PHE A 432 -12.95 12.99 1.25
CA PHE A 432 -13.75 12.23 0.29
C PHE A 432 -15.06 11.73 0.92
N PRO A 433 -16.12 11.57 0.11
CA PRO A 433 -17.33 10.88 0.54
C PRO A 433 -17.04 9.47 1.08
N SER A 434 -17.92 8.99 1.95
CA SER A 434 -17.89 7.61 2.42
C SER A 434 -18.26 6.65 1.28
N PRO A 435 -17.60 5.49 1.13
CA PRO A 435 -18.00 4.44 0.17
C PRO A 435 -19.46 4.00 0.33
N GLU A 436 -20.02 4.09 1.54
CA GLU A 436 -21.43 3.73 1.79
C GLU A 436 -22.42 4.65 1.06
N ALA A 437 -21.99 5.84 0.65
CA ALA A 437 -22.84 6.83 -0.01
C ALA A 437 -23.23 6.42 -1.44
N VAL A 438 -22.46 5.54 -2.09
CA VAL A 438 -22.77 4.99 -3.41
C VAL A 438 -22.75 3.48 -3.36
N LYS A 439 -23.92 2.87 -3.49
CA LYS A 439 -24.05 1.42 -3.52
C LYS A 439 -23.64 0.88 -4.89
N TRP A 440 -22.80 -0.15 -4.88
CA TRP A 440 -22.52 -0.96 -6.06
C TRP A 440 -23.75 -1.85 -6.37
N PRO A 441 -24.21 -1.96 -7.64
CA PRO A 441 -25.38 -2.76 -7.96
C PRO A 441 -25.15 -4.24 -7.64
N TYR A 442 -26.16 -4.93 -7.11
CA TYR A 442 -26.08 -6.37 -6.84
C TYR A 442 -26.26 -7.21 -8.12
N GLU A 443 -26.69 -6.61 -9.23
CA GLU A 443 -26.86 -7.30 -10.49
C GLU A 443 -25.52 -7.91 -10.91
N ALA A 444 -25.48 -9.24 -11.06
CA ALA A 444 -24.25 -10.02 -11.31
C ALA A 444 -23.50 -9.62 -12.59
N HIS A 445 -24.07 -8.75 -13.42
CA HIS A 445 -23.49 -8.24 -14.65
C HIS A 445 -23.33 -6.72 -14.67
N SER A 446 -23.40 -6.05 -13.50
CA SER A 446 -23.02 -4.65 -13.41
C SER A 446 -21.54 -4.49 -13.77
N LYS A 447 -21.30 -3.77 -14.88
CA LYS A 447 -19.97 -3.48 -15.43
C LYS A 447 -19.64 -1.99 -15.43
N ASP A 448 -20.48 -1.19 -14.79
CA ASP A 448 -20.47 0.26 -14.93
C ASP A 448 -19.62 0.93 -13.84
N ILE A 449 -18.32 0.62 -13.82
CA ILE A 449 -17.35 1.35 -12.98
C ILE A 449 -17.36 2.86 -13.33
N PRO A 450 -17.35 3.28 -14.61
CA PRO A 450 -17.40 4.71 -14.95
C PRO A 450 -18.64 5.42 -14.40
N GLY A 451 -19.82 4.79 -14.46
CA GLY A 451 -21.02 5.38 -13.86
C GLY A 451 -21.02 5.33 -12.33
N HIS A 452 -20.40 4.33 -11.70
CA HIS A 452 -20.15 4.33 -10.24
C HIS A 452 -19.27 5.51 -9.83
N GLU A 453 -18.16 5.71 -10.53
CA GLU A 453 -17.30 6.87 -10.32
C GLU A 453 -18.05 8.18 -10.52
N ALA A 454 -18.85 8.29 -11.57
CA ALA A 454 -19.62 9.50 -11.84
C ALA A 454 -20.62 9.80 -10.70
N ARG A 455 -21.30 8.77 -10.17
CA ARG A 455 -22.18 8.91 -9.00
C ARG A 455 -21.40 9.32 -7.75
N PHE A 456 -20.21 8.76 -7.54
CA PHE A 456 -19.37 9.08 -6.39
C PHE A 456 -18.81 10.50 -6.46
N LYS A 457 -18.32 10.91 -7.63
CA LYS A 457 -17.80 12.27 -7.91
C LYS A 457 -18.90 13.33 -7.98
N ALA A 458 -20.16 12.94 -8.17
CA ALA A 458 -21.31 13.84 -8.11
C ALA A 458 -21.78 14.13 -6.67
N LEU A 459 -21.23 13.44 -5.66
CA LEU A 459 -21.37 13.81 -4.26
C LEU A 459 -20.51 15.06 -3.96
N ASP A 460 -20.40 15.40 -2.68
CA ASP A 460 -19.51 16.44 -2.19
C ASP A 460 -18.05 15.99 -2.23
N TYR A 461 -17.53 15.82 -3.44
CA TYR A 461 -16.19 15.32 -3.76
C TYR A 461 -15.25 16.50 -4.07
N PRO A 462 -14.02 16.53 -3.54
CA PRO A 462 -13.11 17.66 -3.72
C PRO A 462 -12.67 17.78 -5.18
N SER A 463 -12.52 19.02 -5.65
CA SER A 463 -11.99 19.23 -7.01
C SER A 463 -10.53 18.73 -7.10
N PRO A 464 -10.07 18.34 -8.30
CA PRO A 464 -8.68 17.96 -8.50
C PRO A 464 -7.69 19.03 -8.01
N GLU A 465 -8.00 20.30 -8.23
CA GLU A 465 -7.19 21.43 -7.78
C GLU A 465 -7.14 21.51 -6.25
N PHE A 466 -8.26 21.24 -5.56
CA PHE A 466 -8.27 21.21 -4.10
C PHE A 466 -7.37 20.10 -3.57
N VAL A 467 -7.48 18.88 -4.12
CA VAL A 467 -6.63 17.76 -3.67
C VAL A 467 -5.16 18.04 -3.97
N ALA A 468 -4.86 18.69 -5.11
CA ALA A 468 -3.51 19.10 -5.47
C ALA A 468 -2.88 20.06 -4.46
N MET A 469 -3.65 21.06 -4.01
CA MET A 469 -3.15 22.16 -3.19
C MET A 469 -3.28 21.94 -1.68
N HIS A 470 -4.13 21.01 -1.24
CA HIS A 470 -4.54 20.92 0.17
C HIS A 470 -4.59 19.49 0.71
N THR A 471 -3.85 18.56 0.12
CA THR A 471 -3.75 17.18 0.59
C THR A 471 -3.08 17.05 1.97
N TYR A 472 -3.33 15.94 2.66
CA TYR A 472 -2.98 15.71 4.06
C TYR A 472 -1.49 15.88 4.38
N HIS A 473 -0.59 15.45 3.49
CA HIS A 473 0.85 15.48 3.75
C HIS A 473 1.42 16.91 3.86
N TYR A 474 0.75 17.93 3.30
CA TYR A 474 1.15 19.33 3.43
C TYR A 474 1.01 19.89 4.85
N ALA A 475 0.41 19.15 5.80
CA ALA A 475 0.47 19.51 7.21
C ALA A 475 1.86 19.23 7.83
N VAL A 476 2.65 18.36 7.20
CA VAL A 476 3.84 17.70 7.76
C VAL A 476 4.89 17.40 6.68
N ASP A 477 5.06 18.29 5.70
CA ASP A 477 6.04 18.13 4.62
C ASP A 477 7.31 18.99 4.81
N GLN A 478 7.44 19.66 5.97
CA GLN A 478 8.49 20.61 6.31
C GLN A 478 8.55 21.88 5.44
N ASP A 479 7.52 22.14 4.63
CA ASP A 479 7.42 23.34 3.82
C ASP A 479 6.26 24.23 4.33
N LEU A 480 6.60 25.32 5.03
CA LEU A 480 5.58 26.23 5.56
C LEU A 480 4.81 27.01 4.47
N SER A 481 5.17 26.87 3.19
CA SER A 481 4.47 27.48 2.05
C SER A 481 3.35 26.61 1.48
N THR A 482 3.33 25.32 1.81
CA THR A 482 2.22 24.40 1.50
C THR A 482 1.35 24.25 2.74
N CYS A 483 0.06 23.94 2.56
CA CYS A 483 -0.84 23.74 3.69
C CYS A 483 -1.90 22.68 3.40
N TRP A 484 -2.09 21.76 4.33
CA TRP A 484 -3.30 20.97 4.39
C TRP A 484 -4.48 21.88 4.74
N ARG A 485 -5.62 21.68 4.08
CA ARG A 485 -6.87 22.36 4.43
C ARG A 485 -7.98 21.34 4.58
N SER A 486 -8.75 21.44 5.66
CA SER A 486 -9.93 20.59 5.81
C SER A 486 -10.96 20.95 4.72
N PHE A 487 -11.46 19.95 4.00
CA PHE A 487 -12.43 20.18 2.91
C PHE A 487 -13.73 20.82 3.43
N LYS A 488 -14.08 20.51 4.68
CA LYS A 488 -15.24 21.06 5.39
C LYS A 488 -14.82 21.70 6.70
N ALA A 489 -15.72 22.49 7.27
CA ALA A 489 -15.63 22.90 8.66
C ALA A 489 -15.52 21.67 9.56
N MET A 490 -14.67 21.75 10.58
CA MET A 490 -14.49 20.71 11.56
C MET A 490 -15.62 20.72 12.58
N GLU A 491 -16.20 19.55 12.84
CA GLU A 491 -17.25 19.37 13.84
C GLU A 491 -16.68 19.26 15.25
N LYS A 492 -17.51 19.51 16.27
CA LYS A 492 -17.17 19.20 17.66
C LYS A 492 -16.68 17.76 17.81
N GLY A 493 -15.54 17.58 18.49
CA GLY A 493 -14.91 16.27 18.71
C GLY A 493 -14.09 15.73 17.53
N SER A 494 -14.13 16.39 16.37
CA SER A 494 -13.20 16.07 15.28
C SER A 494 -11.78 16.54 15.64
N PHE A 495 -10.77 15.92 15.02
CA PHE A 495 -9.37 16.20 15.34
C PHE A 495 -8.46 16.11 14.13
N PHE A 496 -7.30 16.75 14.26
CA PHE A 496 -6.08 16.40 13.52
C PHE A 496 -4.96 16.11 14.53
N GLY A 497 -3.87 15.49 14.10
CA GLY A 497 -2.83 15.06 15.02
C GLY A 497 -1.71 14.27 14.38
N LEU A 498 -0.89 13.68 15.23
CA LEU A 498 0.32 12.95 14.86
C LEU A 498 0.30 11.59 15.55
N GLN A 499 0.69 10.55 14.82
CA GLN A 499 1.14 9.28 15.36
C GLN A 499 2.62 9.13 15.03
N PHE A 500 3.47 9.08 16.04
CA PHE A 500 4.89 8.82 15.90
C PHE A 500 5.14 7.32 15.63
N VAL A 501 6.15 7.02 14.79
CA VAL A 501 6.48 5.63 14.42
C VAL A 501 7.05 4.85 15.62
N LEU A 502 7.71 5.56 16.53
CA LEU A 502 8.15 5.13 17.85
C LEU A 502 7.76 6.16 18.91
N PRO A 503 7.76 5.81 20.21
CA PRO A 503 7.60 6.80 21.27
C PRO A 503 8.55 7.99 21.08
N LEU A 504 8.05 9.20 21.35
CA LEU A 504 8.77 10.44 21.03
C LEU A 504 10.18 10.51 21.63
N LEU A 505 10.36 9.96 22.84
CA LEU A 505 11.66 9.88 23.50
C LEU A 505 12.66 9.01 22.74
N ASP A 506 12.21 7.87 22.23
CA ASP A 506 13.06 6.92 21.49
C ASP A 506 13.57 7.53 20.18
N MET A 507 12.87 8.56 19.69
CA MET A 507 13.28 9.36 18.52
C MET A 507 14.08 10.61 18.89
N GLY A 508 14.46 10.79 20.16
CA GLY A 508 15.20 11.95 20.68
C GLY A 508 14.36 13.23 20.83
N GLY A 509 13.04 13.13 20.70
CA GLY A 509 12.11 14.26 20.86
C GLY A 509 11.61 14.43 22.29
N ASN A 510 11.05 15.60 22.58
CA ASN A 510 10.21 15.82 23.75
C ASN A 510 9.02 16.70 23.33
N ALA A 511 7.86 16.51 23.98
CA ALA A 511 6.66 17.27 23.66
C ALA A 511 6.51 18.51 24.56
N LYS A 512 7.62 19.11 25.03
CA LYS A 512 7.56 20.28 25.93
C LYS A 512 6.95 21.50 25.24
N SER A 513 7.20 21.62 23.94
CA SER A 513 6.58 22.64 23.09
C SER A 513 5.97 21.98 21.84
N ILE A 514 4.83 22.51 21.41
CA ILE A 514 4.24 22.17 20.13
C ILE A 514 3.88 23.47 19.42
N GLU A 515 4.23 23.59 18.15
CA GLU A 515 3.89 24.77 17.34
C GLU A 515 3.15 24.33 16.08
N VAL A 516 2.06 25.02 15.77
CA VAL A 516 1.19 24.74 14.61
C VAL A 516 1.08 26.00 13.77
N TRP A 517 1.46 25.91 12.48
CA TRP A 517 1.47 27.03 11.55
C TRP A 517 0.20 27.09 10.70
N SER A 518 -0.24 28.30 10.39
CA SER A 518 -1.35 28.57 9.48
C SER A 518 -1.21 29.97 8.89
N THR A 519 -1.54 30.14 7.61
CA THR A 519 -1.63 31.47 7.00
C THR A 519 -2.99 32.12 7.26
N VAL A 520 -3.97 31.35 7.73
CA VAL A 520 -5.35 31.79 7.95
C VAL A 520 -5.58 32.22 9.40
N ALA A 521 -5.89 33.52 9.59
CA ALA A 521 -6.08 34.12 10.90
C ALA A 521 -7.24 33.51 11.72
N SER A 522 -8.32 33.05 11.06
CA SER A 522 -9.42 32.36 11.72
C SER A 522 -9.04 30.96 12.20
N THR A 523 -8.16 30.26 11.49
CA THR A 523 -7.60 28.98 11.95
C THR A 523 -6.76 29.20 13.20
N LEU A 524 -5.85 30.18 13.22
CA LEU A 524 -5.05 30.50 14.40
C LEU A 524 -5.93 30.83 15.62
N GLN A 525 -7.03 31.56 15.41
CA GLN A 525 -8.00 31.83 16.47
C GLN A 525 -8.65 30.53 16.98
N ALA A 526 -9.10 29.66 16.07
CA ALA A 526 -9.70 28.38 16.44
C ALA A 526 -8.71 27.47 17.20
N LEU A 527 -7.46 27.40 16.76
CA LEU A 527 -6.40 26.64 17.44
C LEU A 527 -6.14 27.17 18.86
N GLN A 528 -6.16 28.48 19.04
CA GLN A 528 -5.91 29.12 20.33
C GLN A 528 -7.04 28.89 21.35
N SER A 529 -8.31 29.02 20.94
CA SER A 529 -9.44 29.02 21.88
C SER A 529 -10.31 27.76 21.87
N ASN A 530 -10.32 27.02 20.76
CA ASN A 530 -11.29 25.96 20.49
C ASN A 530 -10.68 24.54 20.44
N VAL A 531 -9.44 24.36 20.91
CA VAL A 531 -8.76 23.04 20.88
C VAL A 531 -8.47 22.51 22.28
N VAL A 532 -8.58 21.20 22.44
CA VAL A 532 -7.96 20.43 23.53
C VAL A 532 -6.84 19.59 22.95
N ILE A 533 -5.64 19.71 23.51
CA ILE A 533 -4.54 18.80 23.20
C ILE A 533 -4.75 17.52 23.98
N LYS A 534 -4.70 16.38 23.29
CA LYS A 534 -4.70 15.06 23.90
C LYS A 534 -3.46 14.28 23.49
N ALA A 535 -2.94 13.49 24.40
CA ALA A 535 -1.84 12.57 24.16
C ALA A 535 -2.24 11.13 24.47
N SER A 536 -1.56 10.18 23.84
CA SER A 536 -1.71 8.75 24.13
C SER A 536 -0.40 8.01 23.90
N VAL A 537 -0.18 6.94 24.67
CA VAL A 537 0.95 6.02 24.49
C VAL A 537 0.64 4.96 23.44
N ASP A 538 -0.63 4.59 23.28
CA ASP A 538 -1.05 3.41 22.50
C ASP A 538 -2.21 3.71 21.52
N GLY A 539 -2.72 4.94 21.53
CA GLY A 539 -3.85 5.38 20.71
C GLY A 539 -5.21 4.97 21.26
N THR A 540 -5.28 4.23 22.38
CA THR A 540 -6.53 3.74 22.99
C THR A 540 -6.94 4.59 24.20
N ALA A 541 -5.99 4.86 25.10
CA ALA A 541 -6.22 5.67 26.29
C ALA A 541 -5.70 7.08 26.06
N TRP A 542 -6.61 8.07 26.10
CA TRP A 542 -6.29 9.47 25.83
C TRP A 542 -6.28 10.29 27.12
N MET A 543 -5.24 11.09 27.28
CA MET A 543 -5.07 12.04 28.38
C MET A 543 -5.08 13.46 27.84
N SER A 544 -5.79 14.35 28.54
CA SER A 544 -5.79 15.78 28.20
C SER A 544 -4.51 16.43 28.68
N CYS A 545 -3.95 17.29 27.84
CA CYS A 545 -2.77 18.07 28.13
C CYS A 545 -3.16 19.54 28.36
N SER A 546 -2.50 20.17 29.33
CA SER A 546 -2.59 21.59 29.64
C SER A 546 -1.22 22.23 29.47
N GLY A 547 -1.18 23.47 28.99
CA GLY A 547 0.04 24.24 28.82
C GLY A 547 -0.31 25.70 28.57
N GLU A 548 0.71 26.55 28.47
CA GLU A 548 0.55 27.93 28.05
C GLU A 548 0.33 27.98 26.54
N ILE A 549 -0.52 28.90 26.08
CA ILE A 549 -0.85 29.08 24.67
C ILE A 549 -0.44 30.49 24.25
N GLU A 550 0.52 30.57 23.34
CA GLU A 550 1.00 31.80 22.75
C GLU A 550 0.62 31.84 21.27
N ARG A 551 -0.01 32.94 20.83
CA ARG A 551 -0.27 33.18 19.41
C ARG A 551 0.78 34.14 18.86
N THR A 552 1.42 33.75 17.76
CA THR A 552 2.38 34.57 17.03
C THR A 552 1.83 35.01 15.68
N GLN A 553 2.62 35.74 14.90
CA GLN A 553 2.32 36.03 13.50
C GLN A 553 2.54 34.77 12.65
N GLY A 554 1.48 33.96 12.50
CA GLY A 554 1.46 32.79 11.62
C GLY A 554 1.50 31.44 12.33
N SER A 555 1.58 31.39 13.66
CA SER A 555 1.50 30.13 14.42
C SER A 555 0.76 30.27 15.76
N VAL A 556 0.33 29.13 16.28
CA VAL A 556 -0.04 28.95 17.69
C VAL A 556 0.97 28.00 18.32
N ARG A 557 1.59 28.45 19.40
CA ARG A 557 2.56 27.69 20.18
C ARG A 557 1.96 27.31 21.52
N PHE A 558 2.16 26.04 21.88
CA PHE A 558 1.80 25.45 23.15
C PHE A 558 3.08 25.13 23.90
N THR A 559 3.30 25.71 25.08
CA THR A 559 4.50 25.51 25.91
C THR A 559 4.13 24.94 27.27
N ASP A 560 5.13 24.40 27.97
CA ASP A 560 4.99 23.80 29.30
C ASP A 560 3.88 22.75 29.36
N LEU A 561 3.78 21.95 28.28
CA LEU A 561 2.77 20.93 28.14
C LEU A 561 2.92 19.85 29.21
N SER A 562 1.87 19.71 30.01
CA SER A 562 1.72 18.67 31.02
C SER A 562 0.43 17.90 30.76
N CYS A 563 0.56 16.58 30.60
CA CYS A 563 -0.57 15.70 30.37
C CYS A 563 -0.88 14.95 31.67
N THR A 564 -2.08 15.15 32.22
CA THR A 564 -2.51 14.47 33.45
C THR A 564 -3.53 13.40 33.12
N ALA A 565 -3.33 12.19 33.64
CA ALA A 565 -4.35 11.15 33.60
C ALA A 565 -5.44 11.53 34.61
N ALA A 566 -6.66 11.81 34.12
CA ALA A 566 -7.81 11.90 34.99
C ALA A 566 -8.12 10.51 35.59
N GLY A 567 -7.51 10.19 36.73
CA GLY A 567 -8.05 9.24 37.69
C GLY A 567 -7.88 7.73 37.44
N ARG A 568 -6.79 7.23 36.86
CA ARG A 568 -6.42 5.79 36.98
C ARG A 568 -4.94 5.54 36.72
N GLY A 569 -4.31 4.71 37.57
CA GLY A 569 -2.88 4.48 37.68
C GLY A 569 -2.20 3.84 36.46
N VAL A 570 -1.99 4.63 35.40
CA VAL A 570 -0.91 4.41 34.45
C VAL A 570 0.23 5.32 34.91
N GLY A 571 1.37 4.73 35.28
CA GLY A 571 2.53 5.42 35.85
C GLY A 571 3.28 6.33 34.86
N ILE A 572 2.57 7.21 34.16
CA ILE A 572 3.14 8.31 33.40
C ILE A 572 3.19 9.48 34.37
N GLN A 573 4.15 9.45 35.30
CA GLN A 573 4.51 10.65 36.05
C GLN A 573 4.92 11.70 35.03
N SER A 574 4.16 12.80 34.90
CA SER A 574 4.54 14.14 34.39
C SER A 574 5.53 14.26 33.21
N ASP A 575 5.80 13.18 32.49
CA ASP A 575 6.95 13.05 31.63
C ASP A 575 6.49 12.44 30.33
N THR A 576 6.59 13.25 29.29
CA THR A 576 6.16 13.00 27.91
C THR A 576 6.86 11.80 27.25
N ARG A 577 7.64 11.01 28.00
CA ARG A 577 8.55 9.95 27.55
C ARG A 577 7.88 8.82 26.77
N GLY A 578 6.61 8.53 27.04
CA GLY A 578 5.88 7.45 26.37
C GLY A 578 4.93 7.90 25.26
N ILE A 579 4.84 9.20 24.95
CA ILE A 579 3.84 9.70 24.01
C ILE A 579 4.17 9.18 22.61
N GLN A 580 3.22 8.44 22.03
CA GLN A 580 3.27 8.00 20.64
C GLN A 580 2.20 8.71 19.79
N HIS A 581 1.13 9.21 20.40
CA HIS A 581 0.08 9.92 19.68
C HIS A 581 -0.22 11.29 20.30
N LEU A 582 -0.45 12.28 19.44
CA LEU A 582 -0.89 13.62 19.78
C LEU A 582 -2.13 13.98 18.95
N ARG A 583 -3.12 14.62 19.56
CA ARG A 583 -4.35 15.10 18.90
C ARG A 583 -4.69 16.52 19.33
N PHE A 584 -5.18 17.29 18.37
CA PHE A 584 -5.81 18.59 18.54
C PHE A 584 -7.30 18.41 18.29
N GLU A 585 -8.05 18.18 19.35
CA GLU A 585 -9.49 17.90 19.27
C GLU A 585 -10.30 19.19 19.42
N MET A 586 -11.26 19.41 18.53
CA MET A 586 -12.13 20.59 18.54
C MET A 586 -13.13 20.52 19.69
N LYS A 587 -13.16 21.55 20.55
CA LYS A 587 -14.14 21.67 21.66
C LYS A 587 -15.55 21.92 21.14
N ASP A 588 -15.65 22.72 20.08
CA ASP A 588 -16.87 23.08 19.38
C ASP A 588 -16.64 23.12 17.87
N SER A 589 -17.70 23.11 17.08
CA SER A 589 -17.59 23.16 15.62
C SER A 589 -16.99 24.49 15.15
N THR A 590 -16.10 24.41 14.17
CA THR A 590 -15.55 25.61 13.50
C THR A 590 -16.57 26.17 12.50
N SER A 591 -16.55 27.49 12.27
CA SER A 591 -17.40 28.14 11.26
C SER A 591 -16.87 27.99 9.83
N SER A 592 -15.61 27.58 9.66
CA SER A 592 -14.93 27.47 8.37
C SER A 592 -13.90 26.33 8.40
N SER A 593 -13.39 25.94 7.23
CA SER A 593 -12.27 25.01 7.10
C SER A 593 -11.05 25.48 7.91
N ILE A 594 -10.31 24.55 8.50
CA ILE A 594 -9.00 24.84 9.10
C ILE A 594 -7.89 24.62 8.08
N GLU A 595 -6.77 25.32 8.25
CA GLU A 595 -5.56 25.21 7.43
C GLU A 595 -4.33 25.00 8.31
N ILE A 596 -3.54 23.97 8.03
CA ILE A 596 -2.30 23.65 8.74
C ILE A 596 -1.16 23.57 7.74
N CYS A 597 -0.17 24.45 7.89
CA CYS A 597 1.00 24.55 7.02
C CYS A 597 2.26 23.91 7.62
N GLY A 598 2.15 23.40 8.84
CA GLY A 598 3.27 22.76 9.52
C GLY A 598 2.94 22.46 10.97
N VAL A 599 3.61 21.43 11.49
CA VAL A 599 3.59 21.07 12.91
C VAL A 599 5.02 20.83 13.37
N ARG A 600 5.37 21.36 14.54
CA ARG A 600 6.68 21.16 15.19
C ARG A 600 6.44 20.66 16.59
N VAL A 601 7.17 19.63 16.99
CA VAL A 601 7.12 19.06 18.33
C VAL A 601 8.53 19.07 18.92
N GLY A 602 8.74 19.90 19.94
CA GLY A 602 10.07 20.25 20.44
C GLY A 602 10.92 20.88 19.34
N GLU A 603 12.09 20.30 19.08
CA GLU A 603 13.00 20.72 18.01
C GLU A 603 12.69 20.05 16.67
N MET A 604 11.73 19.13 16.62
CA MET A 604 11.43 18.36 15.41
C MET A 604 10.39 19.11 14.56
N LEU A 605 10.83 19.72 13.46
CA LEU A 605 9.92 20.14 12.38
C LEU A 605 9.50 18.88 11.62
N LEU A 606 8.19 18.69 11.48
CA LEU A 606 7.61 17.46 10.93
C LEU A 606 7.21 17.60 9.49
#